data_AF-A0A7W9IGX7-F1
#
_entry.id   AF-A0A7W9IGX7-F1
#
_cell.length_a   1.000
_cell.length_b   1.000
_cell.length_c   1.000
_cell.angle_alpha   90.00
_cell.angle_beta   90.00
_cell.angle_gamma   90.00
#
_symmetry.space_group_name_H-M   'P 1'
#
loop_
_entity.id
_entity.type
_entity.pdbx_description
1 polymer ?
#
loop_
_entity_poly.entity_id
_entity_poly.type
_entity_poly.pdbx_seq_one_letter_code
_entity_poly.pdbx_strand_id
1 'polypeptide(L)'
;MSVYSWLDDDAFCATHVRGLTPHEALARLGIEVVDGDDEEGEIDEGLICAHPAEGGTVLSELNGFAGTLDEVLRPLSVGTVTASVFVNVNRVADFVHYADGRKVLSFDPLIPHPTDDAQADYLSDRIELGLVHGNSEGGLAAARQLAERITGVRPNASSRIVTAHGFVEY
;
A
#
# COMPACT_ATOMS: atom_id res chain seq x y z
N MET A 1 14.22 12.17 -9.21
CA MET A 1 13.67 12.01 -7.84
C MET A 1 12.64 10.90 -7.91
N SER A 2 12.66 9.97 -6.95
CA SER A 2 11.64 8.92 -6.87
C SER A 2 10.24 9.53 -6.70
N VAL A 3 9.22 9.00 -7.36
CA VAL A 3 7.82 9.43 -7.17
C VAL A 3 7.30 9.14 -5.77
N TYR A 4 8.00 8.29 -5.02
CA TYR A 4 7.76 7.94 -3.62
C TYR A 4 8.67 8.67 -2.65
N SER A 5 9.34 9.76 -3.04
CA SER A 5 10.27 10.48 -2.14
C SER A 5 9.62 11.08 -0.88
N TRP A 6 8.30 10.98 -0.75
CA TRP A 6 7.48 11.44 0.37
C TRP A 6 7.10 10.29 1.33
N LEU A 7 7.38 9.03 0.97
CA LEU A 7 7.29 7.90 1.88
C LEU A 7 8.65 7.71 2.57
N ASP A 8 8.64 7.43 3.87
CA ASP A 8 9.81 6.91 4.57
C ASP A 8 10.22 5.56 3.93
N ASP A 9 11.52 5.32 3.79
CA ASP A 9 12.06 4.10 3.19
C ASP A 9 12.45 3.05 4.27
N ASP A 10 12.45 3.42 5.55
CA ASP A 10 12.85 2.52 6.65
C ASP A 10 11.67 1.73 7.25
N ALA A 11 10.49 2.33 7.41
CA ALA A 11 9.28 1.65 7.87
C ALA A 11 8.00 2.33 7.39
N PHE A 12 7.16 1.62 6.64
CA PHE A 12 5.92 2.16 6.09
C PHE A 12 4.91 1.07 5.71
N CYS A 13 3.65 1.48 5.60
CA CYS A 13 2.67 0.89 4.69
C CYS A 13 2.37 1.87 3.54
N ALA A 14 2.23 1.33 2.32
CA ALA A 14 1.78 2.06 1.14
C ALA A 14 0.66 1.25 0.46
N THR A 15 -0.59 1.67 0.66
CA THR A 15 -1.79 0.94 0.22
C THR A 15 -2.46 1.67 -0.93
N HIS A 16 -2.46 1.06 -2.11
CA HIS A 16 -3.04 1.57 -3.34
C HIS A 16 -4.49 1.11 -3.47
N VAL A 17 -5.45 2.04 -3.54
CA VAL A 17 -6.88 1.75 -3.58
C VAL A 17 -7.50 2.28 -4.87
N ARG A 18 -7.99 1.38 -5.73
CA ARG A 18 -8.52 1.72 -7.05
C ARG A 18 -9.83 2.50 -6.95
N GLY A 19 -9.89 3.60 -7.69
CA GLY A 19 -11.12 4.31 -8.04
C GLY A 19 -11.79 5.07 -6.89
N LEU A 20 -11.20 5.07 -5.69
CA LEU A 20 -11.69 5.84 -4.55
C LEU A 20 -10.93 7.13 -4.40
N THR A 21 -11.64 8.17 -3.97
CA THR A 21 -11.04 9.40 -3.45
C THR A 21 -10.41 9.17 -2.06
N PRO A 22 -9.52 10.08 -1.61
CA PRO A 22 -8.93 10.01 -0.27
C PRO A 22 -9.95 9.81 0.85
N HIS A 23 -11.02 10.61 0.85
CA HIS A 23 -12.10 10.52 1.84
C HIS A 23 -12.89 9.22 1.76
N GLU A 24 -13.23 8.74 0.56
CA GLU A 24 -13.96 7.48 0.40
C GLU A 24 -13.12 6.29 0.87
N ALA A 25 -11.81 6.33 0.65
CA ALA A 25 -10.89 5.29 1.13
C ALA A 25 -10.85 5.26 2.67
N LEU A 26 -10.64 6.40 3.33
CA LEU A 26 -10.62 6.46 4.80
C LEU A 26 -12.00 6.14 5.42
N ALA A 27 -13.09 6.61 4.81
CA ALA A 27 -14.45 6.34 5.29
C ALA A 27 -14.78 4.84 5.32
N ARG A 28 -14.19 4.02 4.43
CA ARG A 28 -14.35 2.56 4.45
C ARG A 28 -13.74 1.90 5.69
N LEU A 29 -12.78 2.54 6.33
CA LEU A 29 -12.16 2.05 7.57
C LEU A 29 -13.05 2.30 8.80
N GLY A 30 -14.10 3.12 8.68
CA GLY A 30 -15.00 3.44 9.78
C GLY A 30 -14.34 4.28 10.88
N ILE A 31 -13.26 4.98 10.55
CA ILE A 31 -12.50 5.85 11.45
C ILE A 31 -12.98 7.31 11.36
N GLU A 32 -12.58 8.12 12.34
CA GLU A 32 -12.67 9.56 12.23
C GLU A 32 -11.70 10.06 11.14
N VAL A 33 -12.20 10.95 10.28
CA VAL A 33 -11.45 11.52 9.15
C VAL A 33 -11.28 13.02 9.39
N VAL A 34 -10.04 13.46 9.36
CA VAL A 34 -9.64 14.87 9.48
C VAL A 34 -9.16 15.36 8.12
N ASP A 35 -9.58 16.57 7.73
CA ASP A 35 -9.20 17.17 6.44
C ASP A 35 -7.84 17.88 6.52
N GLY A 36 -7.04 17.75 5.46
CA GLY A 36 -5.75 18.44 5.32
C GLY A 36 -4.58 17.67 5.92
N ASP A 37 -3.42 18.32 5.96
CA ASP A 37 -2.26 17.91 6.76
C ASP A 37 -2.34 18.78 8.01
N ASP A 38 -2.47 18.20 9.20
CA ASP A 38 -2.14 18.97 10.41
C ASP A 38 -0.66 19.38 10.25
N GLU A 39 -0.32 20.61 10.63
CA GLU A 39 0.89 21.36 10.23
C GLU A 39 2.17 20.52 9.99
N GLU A 40 2.98 20.89 8.96
CA GLU A 40 4.27 20.25 8.64
C GLU A 40 5.09 19.93 9.91
N GLY A 41 5.09 18.66 10.34
CA GLY A 41 5.77 18.19 11.56
C GLY A 41 4.94 17.35 12.53
N GLU A 42 3.63 17.18 12.32
CA GLU A 42 2.73 16.42 13.22
C GLU A 42 2.11 15.15 12.60
N ILE A 43 2.71 14.58 11.54
CA ILE A 43 2.31 13.22 11.10
C ILE A 43 2.84 12.22 12.13
N ASP A 44 1.98 11.90 13.10
CA ASP A 44 2.26 10.92 14.13
C ASP A 44 2.48 9.52 13.52
N GLU A 45 3.39 8.74 14.13
CA GLU A 45 3.56 7.33 13.80
C GLU A 45 2.22 6.58 13.94
N GLY A 46 1.89 5.72 12.97
CA GLY A 46 0.61 5.01 12.94
C GLY A 46 -0.58 5.82 12.39
N LEU A 47 -0.39 7.11 12.04
CA LEU A 47 -1.42 7.87 11.34
C LEU A 47 -1.50 7.45 9.87
N ILE A 48 -2.72 7.21 9.38
CA ILE A 48 -2.97 6.87 7.97
C ILE A 48 -3.29 8.15 7.21
N CYS A 49 -2.38 8.59 6.34
CA CYS A 49 -2.56 9.73 5.46
C CYS A 49 -3.06 9.28 4.08
N ALA A 50 -4.06 9.97 3.55
CA ALA A 50 -4.64 9.67 2.25
C ALA A 50 -4.20 10.68 1.19
N HIS A 51 -3.57 10.16 0.14
CA HIS A 51 -2.97 10.92 -0.95
C HIS A 51 -3.72 10.66 -2.27
N PRO A 52 -4.11 11.70 -3.01
CA PRO A 52 -4.71 11.53 -4.32
C PRO A 52 -3.66 10.96 -5.28
N ALA A 53 -4.08 10.03 -6.13
CA ALA A 53 -3.23 9.40 -7.13
C ALA A 53 -3.98 9.24 -8.45
N GLU A 54 -3.25 9.02 -9.54
CA GLU A 54 -3.89 8.66 -10.80
C GLU A 54 -4.61 7.31 -10.61
N GLY A 55 -5.88 7.22 -11.00
CA GLY A 55 -6.65 5.98 -10.90
C GLY A 55 -7.19 5.64 -9.51
N GLY A 56 -6.94 6.47 -8.47
CA GLY A 56 -7.48 6.25 -7.13
C GLY A 56 -6.73 7.01 -6.04
N THR A 57 -6.41 6.31 -4.96
CA THR A 57 -5.78 6.88 -3.76
C THR A 57 -4.64 5.99 -3.29
N VAL A 58 -3.58 6.59 -2.73
CA VAL A 58 -2.58 5.88 -1.95
C VAL A 58 -2.75 6.29 -0.48
N LEU A 59 -2.93 5.30 0.39
CA LEU A 59 -2.87 5.49 1.83
C LEU A 59 -1.44 5.18 2.30
N SER A 60 -0.84 6.08 3.06
CA SER A 60 0.46 5.88 3.68
C SER A 60 0.33 5.86 5.18
N GLU A 61 1.14 5.04 5.83
CA GLU A 61 1.26 4.99 7.28
C GLU A 61 2.74 4.85 7.62
N LEU A 62 3.26 5.77 8.42
CA LEU A 62 4.66 5.75 8.86
C LEU A 62 4.79 4.89 10.11
N ASN A 63 5.80 4.00 10.12
CA ASN A 63 6.09 3.07 11.22
C ASN A 63 4.89 2.25 11.73
N GLY A 64 3.87 2.05 10.90
CA GLY A 64 2.71 1.22 11.20
C GLY A 64 2.60 0.00 10.28
N PHE A 65 1.56 -0.81 10.51
CA PHE A 65 1.33 -2.06 9.78
C PHE A 65 -0.13 -2.26 9.36
N ALA A 66 -0.97 -1.23 9.40
CA ALA A 66 -2.38 -1.29 9.03
C ALA A 66 -2.58 -1.86 7.62
N GLY A 67 -1.65 -1.57 6.70
CA GLY A 67 -1.64 -2.13 5.34
C GLY A 67 -1.44 -3.65 5.24
N THR A 68 -1.18 -4.36 6.35
CA THR A 68 -1.10 -5.83 6.39
C THR A 68 -2.38 -6.49 6.93
N LEU A 69 -3.27 -5.68 7.52
CA LEU A 69 -4.40 -6.16 8.30
C LEU A 69 -5.64 -6.45 7.46
N ASP A 70 -6.31 -7.55 7.79
CA ASP A 70 -7.54 -7.98 7.14
C ASP A 70 -8.67 -6.95 7.34
N GLU A 71 -8.75 -6.37 8.53
CA GLU A 71 -9.69 -5.31 8.94
C GLU A 71 -9.53 -4.01 8.15
N VAL A 72 -8.36 -3.78 7.53
CA VAL A 72 -8.08 -2.61 6.70
C VAL A 72 -8.25 -2.95 5.22
N LEU A 73 -7.59 -4.00 4.73
CA LEU A 73 -7.58 -4.32 3.30
C LEU A 73 -8.92 -4.86 2.80
N ARG A 74 -9.65 -5.61 3.64
CA ARG A 74 -10.97 -6.16 3.27
C ARG A 74 -11.97 -5.05 2.94
N PRO A 75 -12.29 -4.09 3.83
CA PRO A 75 -13.25 -3.03 3.51
C PRO A 75 -12.77 -2.13 2.36
N LEU A 76 -11.47 -1.80 2.29
CA LEU A 76 -10.91 -1.02 1.18
C LEU A 76 -11.15 -1.67 -0.19
N SER A 77 -11.17 -2.99 -0.26
CA SER A 77 -11.34 -3.72 -1.52
C SER A 77 -12.79 -3.96 -1.96
N VAL A 78 -13.81 -3.70 -1.15
CA VAL A 78 -15.22 -4.02 -1.50
C VAL A 78 -15.63 -3.30 -2.80
N GLY A 79 -16.08 -4.05 -3.81
CA GLY A 79 -16.43 -3.51 -5.12
C GLY A 79 -15.26 -2.90 -5.91
N THR A 80 -14.02 -3.12 -5.49
CA THR A 80 -12.81 -2.61 -6.16
C THR A 80 -11.58 -3.51 -5.88
N VAL A 81 -10.37 -2.98 -6.06
CA VAL A 81 -9.09 -3.65 -5.86
C VAL A 81 -8.19 -2.78 -5.00
N THR A 82 -7.49 -3.40 -4.06
CA THR A 82 -6.43 -2.76 -3.26
C THR A 82 -5.18 -3.63 -3.20
N ALA A 83 -4.01 -3.01 -3.09
CA ALA A 83 -2.74 -3.68 -2.82
C ALA A 83 -1.89 -2.84 -1.89
N SER A 84 -1.23 -3.47 -0.92
CA SER A 84 -0.36 -2.80 0.04
C SER A 84 1.06 -3.36 0.00
N VAL A 85 2.01 -2.47 0.19
CA VAL A 85 3.42 -2.79 0.43
C VAL A 85 3.76 -2.33 1.84
N PHE A 86 4.23 -3.26 2.66
CA PHE A 86 4.69 -3.02 4.02
C PHE A 86 6.18 -3.33 4.16
N VAL A 87 6.88 -2.55 4.96
CA VAL A 87 8.18 -2.91 5.52
C VAL A 87 8.33 -2.31 6.91
N ASN A 88 9.03 -2.99 7.81
CA ASN A 88 9.46 -2.43 9.09
C ASN A 88 10.97 -2.19 9.14
N VAL A 89 11.41 -1.53 10.23
CA VAL A 89 12.84 -1.21 10.49
C VAL A 89 13.77 -2.44 10.53
N ASN A 90 13.22 -3.64 10.76
CA ASN A 90 13.96 -4.90 10.76
C ASN A 90 14.00 -5.57 9.38
N ARG A 91 13.52 -4.89 8.33
CA ARG A 91 13.45 -5.38 6.95
C ARG A 91 12.56 -6.61 6.78
N VAL A 92 11.56 -6.79 7.66
CA VAL A 92 10.44 -7.71 7.42
C VAL A 92 9.44 -6.96 6.54
N ALA A 93 9.02 -7.59 5.45
CA ALA A 93 8.15 -6.96 4.47
C ALA A 93 6.98 -7.88 4.09
N ASP A 94 5.90 -7.29 3.61
CA ASP A 94 4.77 -8.02 3.06
C ASP A 94 4.18 -7.24 1.89
N PHE A 95 3.77 -7.96 0.87
CA PHE A 95 2.92 -7.47 -0.20
C PHE A 95 1.58 -8.16 -0.04
N VAL A 96 0.48 -7.43 0.06
CA VAL A 96 -0.85 -8.03 0.19
C VAL A 96 -1.82 -7.38 -0.80
N HIS A 97 -2.56 -8.19 -1.55
CA HIS A 97 -3.56 -7.73 -2.50
C HIS A 97 -4.93 -8.34 -2.19
N TYR A 98 -5.95 -7.48 -2.17
CA TYR A 98 -7.35 -7.85 -2.07
C TYR A 98 -8.16 -7.39 -3.29
N ALA A 99 -9.14 -8.20 -3.66
CA ALA A 99 -10.17 -7.85 -4.62
C ALA A 99 -11.55 -8.23 -4.04
N ASP A 100 -12.48 -7.28 -4.06
CA ASP A 100 -13.87 -7.48 -3.62
C ASP A 100 -14.02 -8.22 -2.27
N GLY A 101 -13.31 -7.73 -1.25
CA GLY A 101 -13.36 -8.26 0.11
C GLY A 101 -12.62 -9.59 0.33
N ARG A 102 -11.83 -10.05 -0.65
CA ARG A 102 -11.08 -11.32 -0.58
C ARG A 102 -9.58 -11.10 -0.77
N LYS A 103 -8.76 -11.74 0.08
CA LYS A 103 -7.30 -11.83 -0.09
C LYS A 103 -7.00 -12.68 -1.33
N VAL A 104 -6.29 -12.12 -2.29
CA VAL A 104 -5.94 -12.78 -3.55
C VAL A 104 -4.48 -13.23 -3.52
N LEU A 105 -3.58 -12.37 -3.06
CA LEU A 105 -2.14 -12.61 -3.07
C LEU A 105 -1.49 -12.04 -1.81
N SER A 106 -0.56 -12.79 -1.21
CA SER A 106 0.37 -12.28 -0.20
C SER A 106 1.72 -12.97 -0.30
N PHE A 107 2.81 -12.22 -0.12
CA PHE A 107 4.19 -12.73 -0.09
C PHE A 107 5.16 -11.66 0.44
N ASP A 108 6.31 -12.08 0.96
CA ASP A 108 7.41 -11.17 1.30
C ASP A 108 8.20 -10.80 0.02
N PRO A 109 8.26 -9.52 -0.37
CA PRO A 109 8.96 -9.09 -1.58
C PRO A 109 10.49 -9.07 -1.47
N LEU A 110 11.05 -9.21 -0.27
CA LEU A 110 12.49 -9.20 0.00
C LEU A 110 13.08 -10.62 0.05
N ILE A 111 12.25 -11.63 0.29
CA ILE A 111 12.66 -13.02 0.43
C ILE A 111 12.21 -13.84 -0.79
N PRO A 112 13.08 -14.71 -1.36
CA PRO A 112 12.65 -15.64 -2.41
C PRO A 112 11.48 -16.51 -1.93
N HIS A 113 10.41 -16.56 -2.70
CA HIS A 113 9.32 -17.50 -2.43
C HIS A 113 9.49 -18.72 -3.33
N PRO A 114 9.46 -19.97 -2.81
CA PRO A 114 9.32 -21.13 -3.67
C PRO A 114 8.06 -20.95 -4.53
N THR A 115 8.18 -21.17 -5.83
CA THR A 115 7.11 -20.93 -6.85
C THR A 115 5.84 -21.73 -6.64
N ASP A 116 5.82 -22.66 -5.70
CA ASP A 116 4.69 -23.53 -5.45
C ASP A 116 3.69 -22.79 -4.53
N ASP A 117 2.51 -22.54 -5.08
CA ASP A 117 1.31 -21.85 -4.53
C ASP A 117 1.11 -20.38 -4.93
N ALA A 118 2.00 -19.78 -5.73
CA ALA A 118 1.66 -18.51 -6.39
C ALA A 118 0.44 -18.75 -7.29
N GLN A 119 -0.71 -18.15 -6.97
CA GLN A 119 -1.84 -18.12 -7.89
C GLN A 119 -1.33 -17.72 -9.27
N ALA A 120 -1.75 -18.43 -10.32
CA ALA A 120 -1.28 -18.18 -11.69
C ALA A 120 -1.50 -16.70 -12.10
N ASP A 121 -2.53 -16.09 -11.52
CA ASP A 121 -2.81 -14.68 -11.60
C ASP A 121 -1.66 -13.89 -10.95
N TYR A 122 -0.99 -13.06 -11.76
CA TYR A 122 0.19 -12.22 -11.44
C TYR A 122 1.56 -12.90 -11.39
N LEU A 123 1.69 -14.21 -11.66
CA LEU A 123 3.01 -14.86 -11.72
C LEU A 123 3.91 -14.25 -12.82
N SER A 124 3.35 -13.95 -13.99
CA SER A 124 4.12 -13.36 -15.10
C SER A 124 4.65 -11.97 -14.76
N ASP A 125 3.82 -11.11 -14.15
CA ASP A 125 4.25 -9.80 -13.66
C ASP A 125 5.34 -9.92 -12.60
N ARG A 126 5.18 -10.85 -11.65
CA ARG A 126 6.18 -11.09 -10.60
C ARG A 126 7.51 -11.57 -11.16
N ILE A 127 7.51 -12.42 -12.19
CA ILE A 127 8.73 -12.84 -12.88
C ILE A 127 9.39 -11.65 -13.57
N GLU A 128 8.64 -10.86 -14.33
CA GLU A 128 9.14 -9.67 -15.02
C GLU A 128 9.77 -8.66 -14.04
N LEU A 129 9.15 -8.50 -12.88
CA LEU A 129 9.59 -7.60 -11.81
C LEU A 129 10.67 -8.19 -10.89
N GLY A 130 11.06 -9.46 -11.08
CA GLY A 130 12.09 -10.13 -10.28
C GLY A 130 11.66 -10.51 -8.85
N LEU A 131 10.35 -10.59 -8.57
CA LEU A 131 9.76 -10.86 -7.25
C LEU A 131 9.63 -12.36 -6.91
N VAL A 132 10.13 -13.25 -7.77
CA VAL A 132 10.05 -14.71 -7.56
C VAL A 132 11.34 -15.25 -6.94
N HIS A 133 12.49 -14.73 -7.34
CA HIS A 133 13.80 -15.24 -6.92
C HIS A 133 14.38 -14.52 -5.70
N GLY A 134 13.63 -13.57 -5.13
CA GLY A 134 14.07 -12.66 -4.07
C GLY A 134 15.05 -11.61 -4.59
N ASN A 135 14.82 -10.36 -4.20
CA ASN A 135 15.75 -9.27 -4.50
C ASN A 135 15.80 -8.31 -3.31
N SER A 136 16.76 -8.49 -2.42
CA SER A 136 16.90 -7.69 -1.20
C SER A 136 17.12 -6.20 -1.47
N GLU A 137 17.69 -5.82 -2.63
CA GLU A 137 17.98 -4.43 -2.96
C GLU A 137 16.85 -3.75 -3.76
N GLY A 138 16.08 -4.51 -4.55
CA GLY A 138 15.02 -3.99 -5.42
C GLY A 138 13.59 -4.42 -5.11
N GLY A 139 13.39 -5.34 -4.15
CA GLY A 139 12.11 -6.00 -3.89
C GLY A 139 10.98 -5.03 -3.55
N LEU A 140 11.21 -4.03 -2.70
CA LEU A 140 10.18 -3.03 -2.34
C LEU A 140 9.77 -2.16 -3.54
N ALA A 141 10.72 -1.74 -4.36
CA ALA A 141 10.43 -0.94 -5.55
C ALA A 141 9.63 -1.76 -6.57
N ALA A 142 10.01 -3.03 -6.77
CA ALA A 142 9.28 -3.97 -7.62
C ALA A 142 7.87 -4.27 -7.06
N ALA A 143 7.72 -4.40 -5.75
CA ALA A 143 6.43 -4.60 -5.08
C ALA A 143 5.50 -3.39 -5.24
N ARG A 144 6.02 -2.16 -5.10
CA ARG A 144 5.27 -0.92 -5.40
C ARG A 144 4.83 -0.90 -6.86
N GLN A 145 5.71 -1.28 -7.79
CA GLN A 145 5.35 -1.37 -9.21
C GLN A 145 4.28 -2.45 -9.49
N LEU A 146 4.31 -3.57 -8.76
CA LEU A 146 3.26 -4.59 -8.84
C LEU A 146 1.92 -4.05 -8.31
N ALA A 147 1.93 -3.31 -7.18
CA ALA A 147 0.74 -2.66 -6.66
C ALA A 147 0.11 -1.71 -7.70
N GLU A 148 0.94 -0.89 -8.36
CA GLU A 148 0.49 0.00 -9.45
C GLU A 148 -0.13 -0.77 -10.63
N ARG A 149 0.46 -1.91 -11.04
CA ARG A 149 -0.08 -2.76 -12.13
C ARG A 149 -1.43 -3.38 -11.75
N ILE A 150 -1.51 -3.98 -10.57
CA ILE A 150 -2.70 -4.69 -10.09
C ILE A 150 -3.86 -3.73 -9.87
N THR A 151 -3.59 -2.56 -9.26
CA THR A 151 -4.63 -1.58 -8.88
C THR A 151 -4.86 -0.53 -9.95
N GLY A 152 -3.94 -0.32 -10.89
CA GLY A 152 -3.99 0.81 -11.82
C GLY A 152 -3.83 2.17 -11.13
N VAL A 153 -3.44 2.20 -9.85
CA VAL A 153 -3.25 3.42 -9.07
C VAL A 153 -1.79 3.82 -9.11
N ARG A 154 -1.49 5.00 -9.66
CA ARG A 154 -0.12 5.48 -9.86
C ARG A 154 0.11 6.80 -9.11
N PRO A 155 1.09 6.89 -8.22
CA PRO A 155 1.45 8.16 -7.62
C PRO A 155 1.86 9.18 -8.67
N ASN A 156 1.48 10.43 -8.46
CA ASN A 156 1.83 11.55 -9.33
C ASN A 156 2.19 12.78 -8.49
N ALA A 157 2.28 13.96 -9.11
CA ALA A 157 2.64 15.19 -8.40
C ALA A 157 1.68 15.53 -7.24
N SER A 158 0.40 15.18 -7.35
CA SER A 158 -0.61 15.42 -6.32
C SER A 158 -0.49 14.47 -5.13
N SER A 159 0.19 13.33 -5.29
CA SER A 159 0.39 12.35 -4.21
C SER A 159 1.36 12.81 -3.12
N ARG A 160 1.85 14.05 -3.20
CA ARG A 160 2.64 14.70 -2.14
C ARG A 160 1.77 15.46 -1.15
N ILE A 161 0.47 15.53 -1.39
CA ILE A 161 -0.47 16.31 -0.60
C ILE A 161 -1.32 15.33 0.19
N VAL A 162 -1.25 15.44 1.52
CA VAL A 162 -2.24 14.80 2.40
C VAL A 162 -3.56 15.54 2.22
N THR A 163 -4.58 14.82 1.75
CA THR A 163 -5.93 15.39 1.59
C THR A 163 -6.77 15.19 2.84
N ALA A 164 -6.55 14.07 3.52
CA ALA A 164 -7.17 13.73 4.78
C ALA A 164 -6.34 12.65 5.49
N HIS A 165 -6.55 12.51 6.78
CA HIS A 165 -5.92 11.49 7.61
C HIS A 165 -6.90 10.91 8.64
N GLY A 166 -6.51 9.79 9.23
CA GLY A 166 -7.22 9.17 10.33
C GLY A 166 -6.36 8.13 11.02
N PHE A 167 -6.79 7.72 12.21
CA PHE A 167 -6.08 6.74 13.01
C PHE A 167 -6.90 5.44 13.12
N VAL A 168 -6.23 4.30 12.98
CA VAL A 168 -6.82 2.98 13.23
C VAL A 168 -6.28 2.46 14.56
N GLU A 169 -7.17 2.23 15.53
CA GLU A 169 -6.81 1.48 16.74
C GLU A 169 -6.72 -0.01 16.37
N TYR A 170 -5.54 -0.61 16.56
CA TYR A 170 -5.29 -2.04 16.37
C TYR A 170 -4.65 -2.69 17.60
#